data_AF-A0A7C2SIE2-F1
#
_entry.id   AF-A0A7C2SIE2-F1
#
_cell.length_a   1.000
_cell.length_b   1.000
_cell.length_c   1.000
_cell.angle_alpha   90.00
_cell.angle_beta   90.00
_cell.angle_gamma   90.00
#
_symmetry.space_group_name_H-M   'P 1'
#
loop_
_entity.id
_entity.type
_entity.pdbx_description
1 polymer ?
#
loop_
_entity_poly.entity_id
_entity_poly.type
_entity_poly.pdbx_seq_one_letter_code
_entity_poly.pdbx_strand_id
1 'polypeptide(L)'
;MSLKKEITNLLEEMADLMEFDGQNRFKVNAFRNGANVIRRLEGDIEEKINNKSIQEVKGIGKGLQQVIYEFYETGSAKEYEELIKNIPSGIHDILRIRGLGAKKVKSLYDELEIDTLEKLEQACSSEKIAELKGFGEKTSEKILEEIKRLKKSSGYMLLSLALDRSKQIVETVSKLKSVQKVDVTGEL
;
A
#
# COMPACT_ATOMS: atom_id res chain seq x y z
N MET A 1 -12.90 6.71 -6.46
CA MET A 1 -12.99 5.31 -5.97
C MET A 1 -14.20 5.27 -5.03
N SER A 2 -14.90 4.15 -4.85
CA SER A 2 -15.98 4.10 -3.83
C SER A 2 -15.34 3.96 -2.44
N LEU A 3 -15.83 4.69 -1.43
CA LEU A 3 -15.40 4.60 -0.03
C LEU A 3 -15.36 3.14 0.47
N LYS A 4 -16.34 2.34 0.03
CA LYS A 4 -16.41 0.90 0.32
C LYS A 4 -15.14 0.15 -0.12
N LYS A 5 -14.63 0.50 -1.31
CA LYS A 5 -13.41 -0.10 -1.87
C LYS A 5 -12.17 0.35 -1.13
N GLU A 6 -12.12 1.61 -0.70
CA GLU A 6 -11.00 2.16 0.07
C GLU A 6 -10.88 1.48 1.44
N ILE A 7 -12.00 1.36 2.18
CA ILE A 7 -12.03 0.63 3.45
C ILE A 7 -11.66 -0.85 3.26
N THR A 8 -12.18 -1.50 2.21
CA THR A 8 -11.83 -2.90 1.91
C THR A 8 -10.32 -3.06 1.70
N ASN A 9 -9.72 -2.18 0.90
CA ASN A 9 -8.29 -2.21 0.61
C ASN A 9 -7.46 -1.93 1.87
N LEU A 10 -7.86 -0.95 2.69
CA LEU A 10 -7.18 -0.64 3.95
C LEU A 10 -7.14 -1.85 4.88
N LEU A 11 -8.27 -2.53 5.05
CA LEU A 11 -8.35 -3.70 5.92
C LEU A 11 -7.53 -4.88 5.38
N GLU A 12 -7.44 -5.05 4.06
CA GLU A 12 -6.57 -6.05 3.42
C GLU A 12 -5.10 -5.73 3.63
N GLU A 13 -4.72 -4.48 3.40
CA GLU A 13 -3.35 -3.97 3.57
C GLU A 13 -2.91 -4.10 5.02
N MET A 14 -3.75 -3.72 5.99
CA MET A 14 -3.49 -3.93 7.42
C MET A 14 -3.31 -5.41 7.76
N ALA A 15 -4.12 -6.30 7.17
CA ALA A 15 -3.97 -7.74 7.41
C ALA A 15 -2.64 -8.29 6.87
N ASP A 16 -2.22 -7.84 5.69
CA ASP A 16 -0.95 -8.23 5.08
C ASP A 16 0.24 -7.71 5.90
N LEU A 17 0.18 -6.47 6.38
CA LEU A 17 1.20 -5.89 7.27
C LEU A 17 1.27 -6.64 8.61
N MET A 18 0.12 -6.91 9.25
CA MET A 18 0.06 -7.69 10.49
C MET A 18 0.61 -9.11 10.31
N GLU A 19 0.37 -9.74 9.17
CA GLU A 19 0.90 -11.08 8.88
C GLU A 19 2.43 -11.05 8.68
N PHE A 20 2.96 -10.02 8.01
CA PHE A 20 4.40 -9.83 7.86
C PHE A 20 5.11 -9.55 9.20
N ASP A 21 4.50 -8.72 10.05
CA ASP A 21 4.95 -8.39 11.41
C ASP A 21 4.86 -9.61 12.36
N GLY A 22 4.17 -10.67 11.96
CA GLY A 22 4.04 -11.89 12.77
C GLY A 22 3.01 -11.75 13.90
N GLN A 23 2.04 -10.85 13.76
CA GLN A 23 0.95 -10.70 14.73
C GLN A 23 0.07 -11.95 14.81
N ASN A 24 -0.79 -11.97 15.82
CA ASN A 24 -1.67 -13.11 16.09
C ASN A 24 -2.56 -13.45 14.87
N ARG A 25 -2.56 -14.72 14.46
CA ARG A 25 -3.35 -15.23 13.32
C ARG A 25 -4.86 -14.94 13.44
N PHE A 26 -5.43 -14.94 14.64
CA PHE A 26 -6.83 -14.59 14.85
C PHE A 26 -7.11 -13.14 14.47
N LYS A 27 -6.19 -12.22 14.80
CA LYS A 27 -6.30 -10.80 14.46
C LYS A 27 -6.15 -10.58 12.96
N VAL A 28 -5.12 -11.16 12.33
CA VAL A 28 -4.94 -11.14 10.86
C VAL A 28 -6.20 -11.63 10.15
N ASN A 29 -6.73 -12.79 10.57
CA ASN A 29 -7.94 -13.35 9.98
C ASN A 29 -9.17 -12.49 10.22
N ALA A 30 -9.28 -11.80 11.36
CA ALA A 30 -10.36 -10.87 11.62
C ALA A 30 -10.35 -9.71 10.62
N PHE A 31 -9.18 -9.12 10.32
CA PHE A 31 -9.06 -8.05 9.31
C PHE A 31 -9.36 -8.56 7.89
N ARG A 32 -8.82 -9.72 7.48
CA ARG A 32 -9.14 -10.33 6.18
C ARG A 32 -10.63 -10.65 6.04
N ASN A 33 -11.26 -11.18 7.08
CA ASN A 33 -12.69 -11.47 7.08
C ASN A 33 -13.51 -10.19 7.07
N GLY A 34 -13.09 -9.17 7.84
CA GLY A 34 -13.71 -7.85 7.86
C GLY A 34 -13.72 -7.21 6.47
N ALA A 35 -12.60 -7.23 5.76
CA ALA A 35 -12.52 -6.76 4.38
C ALA A 35 -13.52 -7.48 3.46
N ASN A 36 -13.62 -8.81 3.57
CA ASN A 36 -14.58 -9.60 2.79
C ASN A 36 -16.05 -9.27 3.12
N VAL A 37 -16.34 -9.04 4.41
CA VAL A 37 -17.67 -8.62 4.88
C VAL A 37 -18.01 -7.25 4.31
N ILE A 38 -17.11 -6.27 4.42
CA ILE A 38 -17.30 -4.94 3.84
C ILE A 38 -17.48 -5.02 2.32
N ARG A 39 -16.68 -5.81 1.62
CA ARG A 39 -16.78 -6.01 0.16
C ARG A 39 -18.17 -6.50 -0.26
N ARG A 40 -18.77 -7.41 0.51
CA ARG A 40 -20.09 -8.01 0.24
C ARG A 40 -21.26 -7.23 0.84
N LEU A 41 -20.99 -6.24 1.68
CA LEU A 41 -22.01 -5.46 2.36
C LEU A 41 -22.92 -4.76 1.33
N GLU A 42 -24.22 -4.97 1.46
CA GLU A 42 -25.24 -4.29 0.66
C GLU A 42 -25.63 -2.95 1.31
N GLY A 43 -26.08 -2.01 0.47
CA GLY A 43 -26.40 -0.65 0.88
C GLY A 43 -25.21 0.31 0.89
N ASP A 44 -25.49 1.55 1.28
CA ASP A 44 -24.47 2.59 1.37
C ASP A 44 -23.64 2.42 2.65
N ILE A 45 -22.32 2.30 2.47
CA ILE A 45 -21.40 2.18 3.60
C ILE A 45 -21.29 3.47 4.39
N GLU A 46 -21.42 4.62 3.71
CA GLU A 46 -21.31 5.94 4.33
C GLU A 46 -22.48 6.17 5.29
N GLU A 47 -23.70 5.85 4.85
CA GLU A 47 -24.89 5.87 5.71
C GLU A 47 -24.73 4.95 6.93
N LYS A 48 -24.22 3.73 6.72
CA LYS A 48 -24.00 2.75 7.79
C LYS A 48 -22.94 3.18 8.81
N ILE A 49 -21.95 3.95 8.38
CA ILE A 49 -20.94 4.54 9.26
C ILE A 49 -21.57 5.70 10.04
N ASN A 50 -22.24 6.63 9.36
CA ASN A 50 -22.85 7.82 9.97
C ASN A 50 -23.92 7.46 11.03
N ASN A 51 -24.75 6.45 10.76
CA ASN A 51 -25.79 5.99 11.69
C ASN A 51 -25.28 4.92 12.70
N LYS A 52 -23.99 4.60 12.69
CA LYS A 52 -23.33 3.59 13.53
C LYS A 52 -23.85 2.15 13.40
N SER A 53 -24.68 1.85 12.39
CA SER A 53 -25.19 0.49 12.14
C SER A 53 -24.11 -0.49 11.64
N ILE A 54 -22.93 -0.01 11.25
CA ILE A 54 -21.79 -0.88 10.91
C ILE A 54 -21.39 -1.81 12.07
N GLN A 55 -21.70 -1.43 13.32
CA GLN A 55 -21.41 -2.24 14.51
C GLN A 55 -22.28 -3.51 14.61
N GLU A 56 -23.43 -3.50 13.95
CA GLU A 56 -24.37 -4.63 13.91
C GLU A 56 -24.00 -5.65 12.83
N VAL A 57 -23.06 -5.30 11.94
CA VAL A 57 -22.64 -6.17 10.85
C VAL A 57 -21.83 -7.34 11.42
N LYS A 58 -22.39 -8.55 11.30
CA LYS A 58 -21.73 -9.79 11.71
C LYS A 58 -20.37 -9.93 11.00
N GLY A 59 -19.31 -10.04 11.81
CA GLY A 59 -17.93 -10.12 11.34
C GLY A 59 -17.13 -8.82 11.47
N ILE A 60 -17.78 -7.70 11.83
CA ILE A 60 -17.13 -6.41 12.11
C ILE A 60 -17.09 -6.20 13.64
N GLY A 61 -16.01 -6.65 14.27
CA GLY A 61 -15.78 -6.46 15.72
C GLY A 61 -15.25 -5.07 16.07
N LYS A 62 -15.15 -4.76 17.38
CA LYS A 62 -14.76 -3.43 17.89
C LYS A 62 -13.47 -2.85 17.27
N GLY A 63 -12.43 -3.66 17.08
CA GLY A 63 -11.18 -3.20 16.46
C GLY A 63 -11.35 -2.75 15.01
N LEU A 64 -12.12 -3.53 14.22
CA LEU A 64 -12.44 -3.16 12.84
C LEU A 64 -13.32 -1.90 12.79
N GLN A 65 -14.28 -1.78 13.70
CA GLN A 65 -15.14 -0.59 13.80
C GLN A 65 -14.30 0.66 14.04
N GLN A 66 -13.37 0.60 14.99
CA GLN A 66 -12.49 1.73 15.29
C GLN A 66 -11.67 2.15 14.06
N VAL A 67 -11.03 1.19 13.39
CA VAL A 67 -10.26 1.47 12.15
C VAL A 67 -11.13 2.09 11.07
N ILE A 68 -12.35 1.59 10.87
CA ILE A 68 -13.28 2.11 9.85
C ILE A 68 -13.70 3.55 10.17
N TYR A 69 -14.05 3.84 11.43
CA TYR A 69 -14.44 5.19 11.84
C TYR A 69 -13.28 6.18 11.74
N GLU A 70 -12.10 5.81 12.25
CA GLU A 70 -10.90 6.66 12.17
C GLU A 70 -10.55 6.98 10.70
N PHE A 71 -10.58 5.95 9.83
CA PHE A 71 -10.31 6.13 8.41
C PHE A 71 -11.34 7.04 7.74
N TYR A 72 -12.62 6.89 8.06
CA TYR A 72 -13.67 7.73 7.50
C TYR A 72 -13.56 9.20 7.95
N GLU A 73 -13.20 9.45 9.21
CA GLU A 73 -13.09 10.81 9.76
C GLU A 73 -11.78 11.51 9.35
N THR A 74 -10.67 10.79 9.29
CA THR A 74 -9.32 11.38 9.17
C THR A 74 -8.58 11.01 7.89
N GLY A 75 -9.08 10.01 7.14
CA GLY A 75 -8.39 9.44 5.99
C GLY A 75 -7.28 8.43 6.35
N SER A 76 -7.04 8.17 7.64
CA SER A 76 -6.04 7.23 8.14
C SER A 76 -6.54 6.54 9.42
N ALA A 77 -5.85 5.50 9.87
CA ALA A 77 -6.13 4.84 11.15
C ALA A 77 -4.84 4.75 11.96
N LYS A 78 -4.92 4.97 13.28
CA LYS A 78 -3.72 5.00 14.13
C LYS A 78 -2.97 3.68 14.10
N GLU A 79 -3.71 2.58 14.15
CA GLU A 79 -3.15 1.23 14.09
C GLU A 79 -2.44 0.97 12.74
N TYR A 80 -2.92 1.55 11.64
CA TYR A 80 -2.27 1.43 10.34
C TYR A 80 -0.93 2.19 10.31
N GLU A 81 -0.90 3.41 10.86
CA GLU A 81 0.33 4.20 10.95
C GLU A 81 1.39 3.54 11.85
N GLU A 82 0.97 2.92 12.95
CA GLU A 82 1.86 2.16 13.83
C GLU A 82 2.44 0.92 13.13
N LEU A 83 1.62 0.18 12.37
CA LEU A 83 2.10 -0.95 11.58
C LEU A 83 3.15 -0.54 10.55
N ILE A 84 2.93 0.56 9.83
CA ILE A 84 3.91 1.06 8.86
C ILE A 84 5.21 1.46 9.53
N LYS A 85 5.16 2.09 10.72
CA LYS A 85 6.38 2.50 11.44
C LYS A 85 7.24 1.31 11.89
N ASN A 86 6.63 0.17 12.17
CA ASN A 86 7.33 -1.03 12.64
C ASN A 86 7.92 -1.87 11.48
N ILE A 87 7.55 -1.58 10.24
CA ILE A 87 7.93 -2.35 9.06
C ILE A 87 8.94 -1.56 8.22
N PRO A 88 9.99 -2.18 7.67
CA PRO A 88 10.93 -1.49 6.78
C PRO A 88 10.19 -0.84 5.59
N SER A 89 10.56 0.40 5.29
CA SER A 89 9.80 1.26 4.35
C SER A 89 9.47 0.62 2.99
N GLY A 90 10.37 -0.19 2.41
CA GLY A 90 10.11 -0.81 1.11
C GLY A 90 9.32 -2.13 1.17
N ILE A 91 9.09 -2.73 2.34
CA ILE A 91 8.23 -3.92 2.46
C ILE A 91 6.78 -3.58 2.13
N HIS A 92 6.32 -2.40 2.53
CA HIS A 92 4.99 -1.90 2.19
C HIS A 92 4.79 -1.82 0.67
N ASP A 93 5.79 -1.32 -0.06
CA ASP A 93 5.77 -1.28 -1.52
C ASP A 93 5.83 -2.68 -2.16
N ILE A 94 6.63 -3.59 -1.58
CA ILE A 94 6.72 -4.98 -2.05
C ILE A 94 5.39 -5.72 -1.87
N LEU A 95 4.68 -5.51 -0.76
CA LEU A 95 3.37 -6.12 -0.51
C LEU A 95 2.29 -5.66 -1.51
N ARG A 96 2.47 -4.50 -2.15
CA ARG A 96 1.57 -4.00 -3.20
C ARG A 96 1.74 -4.70 -4.54
N ILE A 97 2.82 -5.48 -4.71
CA ILE A 97 3.05 -6.26 -5.93
C ILE A 97 2.05 -7.42 -6.00
N ARG A 98 1.27 -7.44 -7.08
CA ARG A 98 0.29 -8.51 -7.31
C ARG A 98 0.98 -9.87 -7.35
N GLY A 99 0.47 -10.81 -6.56
CA GLY A 99 1.01 -12.17 -6.48
C GLY A 99 2.09 -12.36 -5.41
N LEU A 100 2.52 -11.29 -4.73
CA LEU A 100 3.33 -11.33 -3.53
C LEU A 100 2.46 -11.09 -2.30
N GLY A 101 2.03 -12.17 -1.64
CA GLY A 101 1.37 -12.09 -0.34
C GLY A 101 2.37 -12.02 0.82
N ALA A 102 1.90 -11.62 2.00
CA ALA A 102 2.71 -11.43 3.20
C ALA A 102 3.70 -12.56 3.51
N LYS A 103 3.30 -13.84 3.37
CA LYS A 103 4.19 -14.99 3.58
C LYS A 103 5.37 -15.03 2.62
N LYS A 104 5.12 -14.73 1.34
CA LYS A 104 6.17 -14.69 0.31
C LYS A 104 7.13 -13.53 0.59
N VAL A 105 6.58 -12.35 0.88
CA VAL A 105 7.41 -11.18 1.23
C VAL A 105 8.24 -11.44 2.47
N LYS A 106 7.68 -12.16 3.47
CA LYS A 106 8.41 -12.58 4.65
C LYS A 106 9.58 -13.51 4.32
N SER A 107 9.38 -14.54 3.50
CA SER A 107 10.48 -15.40 3.03
C SER A 107 11.56 -14.61 2.26
N LEU A 108 11.17 -13.67 1.41
CA LEU A 108 12.13 -12.81 0.69
C LEU A 108 12.97 -11.94 1.65
N TYR A 109 12.33 -11.42 2.69
CA TYR A 109 13.00 -10.64 3.72
C TYR A 109 13.91 -11.50 4.59
N ASP A 110 13.43 -12.64 5.08
CA ASP A 110 14.17 -13.51 6.01
C ASP A 110 15.33 -14.27 5.32
N GLU A 111 15.18 -14.66 4.05
CA GLU A 111 16.18 -15.47 3.33
C GLU A 111 17.15 -14.64 2.46
N LEU A 112 16.69 -13.52 1.90
CA LEU A 112 17.47 -12.70 0.96
C LEU A 112 17.67 -11.25 1.42
N GLU A 113 17.16 -10.87 2.60
CA GLU A 113 17.25 -9.49 3.15
C GLU A 113 16.73 -8.42 2.16
N ILE A 114 15.70 -8.79 1.39
CA ILE A 114 15.05 -7.91 0.43
C ILE A 114 14.04 -7.02 1.16
N ASP A 115 14.37 -5.74 1.26
CA ASP A 115 13.59 -4.70 1.94
C ASP A 115 13.14 -3.58 1.00
N THR A 116 13.52 -3.62 -0.28
CA THR A 116 13.32 -2.56 -1.28
C THR A 116 12.97 -3.14 -2.66
N LEU A 117 12.26 -2.37 -3.47
CA LEU A 117 11.89 -2.76 -4.84
C LEU A 117 13.13 -2.97 -5.73
N GLU A 118 14.18 -2.19 -5.53
CA GLU A 118 15.45 -2.31 -6.26
C GLU A 118 16.14 -3.64 -5.96
N LYS A 119 16.25 -4.03 -4.67
CA LYS A 119 16.81 -5.32 -4.29
C LYS A 119 15.96 -6.47 -4.83
N LEU A 120 14.63 -6.32 -4.82
CA LEU A 120 13.72 -7.32 -5.38
C LEU A 120 13.94 -7.50 -6.89
N GLU A 121 14.07 -6.40 -7.64
CA GLU A 121 14.34 -6.44 -9.08
C GLU A 121 15.69 -7.08 -9.39
N GLN A 122 16.74 -6.76 -8.62
CA GLN A 122 18.06 -7.38 -8.77
C GLN A 122 18.00 -8.88 -8.48
N ALA A 123 17.32 -9.28 -7.40
CA ALA A 123 17.17 -10.67 -7.02
C ALA A 123 16.36 -11.47 -8.06
N CYS A 124 15.32 -10.87 -8.66
CA CYS A 124 14.61 -11.43 -9.81
C CYS A 124 15.54 -11.62 -11.02
N SER A 125 16.36 -10.61 -11.34
CA SER A 125 17.25 -10.60 -12.51
C SER A 125 18.42 -11.58 -12.37
N SER A 126 18.83 -11.88 -11.14
CA SER A 126 19.89 -12.84 -10.82
C SER A 126 19.39 -14.27 -10.63
N GLU A 127 18.12 -14.55 -10.93
CA GLU A 127 17.43 -15.85 -10.74
C GLU A 127 17.40 -16.40 -9.29
N LYS A 128 18.00 -15.71 -8.32
CA LYS A 128 17.99 -16.08 -6.88
C LYS A 128 16.59 -16.29 -6.31
N ILE A 129 15.61 -15.53 -6.78
CA ILE A 129 14.21 -15.70 -6.33
C ILE A 129 13.65 -17.03 -6.84
N ALA A 130 14.03 -17.49 -8.03
CA ALA A 130 13.52 -18.74 -8.61
C ALA A 130 14.01 -20.00 -7.86
N GLU A 131 15.11 -19.87 -7.11
CA GLU A 131 15.65 -20.95 -6.27
C GLU A 131 14.88 -21.12 -4.94
N LEU A 132 14.12 -20.09 -4.53
CA LEU A 132 13.36 -20.12 -3.29
C LEU A 132 12.12 -21.01 -3.40
N LYS A 133 11.86 -21.76 -2.32
CA LYS A 133 10.68 -22.64 -2.24
C LYS A 133 9.39 -21.83 -2.36
N GLY A 134 8.62 -22.07 -3.43
CA GLY A 134 7.35 -21.37 -3.69
C GLY A 134 7.46 -20.17 -4.64
N PHE A 135 8.67 -19.91 -5.14
CA PHE A 135 8.98 -18.92 -6.16
C PHE A 135 9.59 -19.66 -7.35
N GLY A 136 8.76 -20.16 -8.27
CA GLY A 136 9.28 -20.71 -9.53
C GLY A 136 9.62 -19.60 -10.53
N GLU A 137 10.24 -19.96 -11.65
CA GLU A 137 10.59 -19.04 -12.75
C GLU A 137 9.41 -18.14 -13.17
N LYS A 138 8.24 -18.75 -13.45
CA LYS A 138 7.01 -18.01 -13.80
C LYS A 138 6.56 -17.01 -12.75
N THR A 139 6.90 -17.23 -11.48
CA THR A 139 6.59 -16.28 -10.40
C THR A 139 7.57 -15.12 -10.43
N SER A 140 8.86 -15.38 -10.61
CA SER A 140 9.89 -14.35 -10.75
C SER A 140 9.60 -13.43 -11.95
N GLU A 141 9.25 -14.00 -13.11
CA GLU A 141 8.87 -13.23 -14.30
C GLU A 141 7.70 -12.29 -14.04
N LYS A 142 6.62 -12.79 -13.40
CA LYS A 142 5.44 -11.98 -13.06
C LYS A 142 5.77 -10.86 -12.09
N ILE A 143 6.62 -11.12 -11.11
CA ILE A 143 7.08 -10.10 -10.15
C ILE A 143 7.83 -9.01 -10.92
N LEU A 144 8.75 -9.38 -11.80
CA LEU A 144 9.54 -8.43 -12.58
C LEU A 144 8.68 -7.60 -13.55
N GLU A 145 7.68 -8.21 -14.20
CA GLU A 145 6.69 -7.50 -15.00
C GLU A 145 5.89 -6.49 -14.17
N GLU A 146 5.47 -6.87 -12.97
CA GLU A 146 4.69 -6.00 -12.09
C GLU A 146 5.55 -4.86 -11.51
N ILE A 147 6.81 -5.11 -11.17
CA ILE A 147 7.77 -4.05 -10.78
C ILE A 147 7.93 -3.05 -11.93
N LYS A 148 8.10 -3.52 -13.17
CA LYS A 148 8.17 -2.65 -14.36
C LYS A 148 6.88 -1.86 -14.56
N ARG A 149 5.71 -2.48 -14.33
CA ARG A 149 4.41 -1.81 -14.40
C ARG A 149 4.28 -0.71 -13.35
N LEU A 150 4.69 -0.98 -12.11
CA LEU A 150 4.68 -0.01 -11.02
C LEU A 150 5.65 1.15 -11.31
N LYS A 151 6.87 0.87 -11.77
CA LYS A 151 7.84 1.90 -12.18
C LYS A 151 7.36 2.76 -13.35
N LYS A 152 6.68 2.15 -14.35
CA LYS A 152 6.06 2.91 -15.45
C LYS A 152 4.89 3.79 -14.98
N SER A 153 4.16 3.36 -13.96
CA SER A 153 3.02 4.10 -13.41
C SER A 153 3.43 5.18 -12.41
N SER A 154 4.56 5.01 -11.69
CA SER A 154 5.05 5.96 -10.70
C SER A 154 5.77 7.17 -11.31
N GLY A 155 6.10 7.13 -12.60
CA GLY A 155 6.70 8.25 -13.32
C GLY A 155 5.72 9.35 -13.74
N TYR A 156 4.41 9.09 -13.71
CA TYR A 156 3.41 10.05 -14.17
C TYR A 156 2.54 10.53 -13.00
N MET A 157 2.46 11.84 -12.87
CA MET A 157 1.58 12.55 -11.95
C MET A 157 0.47 13.23 -12.76
N LEU A 158 -0.69 13.49 -12.14
CA LEU A 158 -1.70 14.34 -12.76
C LEU A 158 -1.08 15.69 -13.16
N LEU A 159 -1.25 16.09 -14.42
CA LEU A 159 -0.70 17.35 -14.94
C LEU A 159 -1.06 18.54 -14.05
N SER A 160 -2.27 18.59 -13.50
CA SER A 160 -2.68 19.63 -12.56
C SER A 160 -1.82 19.67 -11.29
N LEU A 161 -1.60 18.51 -10.66
CA LEU A 161 -0.77 18.40 -9.46
C LEU A 161 0.72 18.65 -9.76
N ALA A 162 1.19 18.19 -10.91
CA ALA A 162 2.56 18.45 -11.38
C ALA A 162 2.79 19.95 -11.63
N LEU A 163 1.84 20.63 -12.27
CA LEU A 163 1.87 22.08 -12.48
C LEU A 163 1.88 22.84 -11.15
N ASP A 164 1.02 22.47 -10.20
CA ASP A 164 0.97 23.17 -8.91
C ASP A 164 2.24 22.96 -8.08
N ARG A 165 2.80 21.74 -8.06
CA ARG A 165 4.10 21.48 -7.44
C ARG A 165 5.24 22.21 -8.16
N SER A 166 5.22 22.27 -9.49
CA SER A 166 6.24 22.99 -10.27
C SER A 166 6.27 24.47 -9.91
N LYS A 167 5.11 25.12 -9.75
CA LYS A 167 5.01 26.53 -9.34
C LYS A 167 5.67 26.77 -7.99
N GLN A 168 5.43 25.90 -7.01
CA GLN A 168 6.03 26.01 -5.67
C GLN A 168 7.56 25.92 -5.73
N ILE A 169 8.09 25.00 -6.54
CA ILE A 169 9.54 24.84 -6.74
C ILE A 169 10.12 26.07 -7.43
N VAL A 170 9.50 26.56 -8.52
CA VAL A 170 9.92 27.78 -9.23
C VAL A 170 9.95 28.98 -8.29
N GLU A 171 8.92 29.15 -7.46
CA GLU A 171 8.85 30.25 -6.49
C GLU A 171 9.94 30.17 -5.43
N THR A 172 10.33 28.96 -5.02
CA THR A 172 11.39 28.75 -4.04
C THR A 172 12.77 29.01 -4.65
N VAL A 173 13.03 28.49 -5.86
CA VAL A 173 14.32 28.62 -6.54
C VAL A 173 14.56 30.06 -7.03
N SER A 174 13.53 30.75 -7.49
CA SER A 174 13.62 32.15 -7.93
C SER A 174 13.98 33.15 -6.81
N LYS A 175 13.78 32.79 -5.54
CA LYS A 175 14.18 33.61 -4.38
C LYS A 175 15.68 33.56 -4.09
N LEU A 176 16.43 32.63 -4.70
CA LEU A 176 17.88 32.52 -4.53
C LEU A 176 18.59 33.63 -5.31
N LYS A 177 19.41 34.43 -4.62
CA LYS A 177 20.15 35.56 -5.22
C LYS A 177 21.06 35.16 -6.40
N SER A 178 21.49 33.91 -6.46
CA SER A 178 22.37 33.39 -7.52
C SER A 178 21.63 33.02 -8.81
N VAL A 179 20.30 33.02 -8.79
CA VAL A 179 19.47 32.54 -9.91
C VAL A 179 18.92 33.72 -10.68
N GLN A 180 19.21 33.79 -11.99
CA GLN A 180 18.75 34.88 -12.86
C GLN A 180 17.41 34.58 -13.53
N LYS A 181 17.12 33.31 -13.83
CA LYS A 181 15.88 32.88 -14.48
C LYS A 181 15.60 31.42 -14.14
N VAL A 182 14.33 31.08 -14.00
CA VAL A 182 13.84 29.71 -13.84
C VAL A 182 12.68 29.52 -14.81
N ASP A 183 12.70 28.42 -15.57
CA ASP A 183 11.60 27.96 -16.39
C ASP A 183 11.40 26.47 -16.14
N VAL A 184 10.14 26.04 -16.24
CA VAL A 184 9.80 24.62 -16.11
C VAL A 184 9.92 23.99 -17.50
N THR A 185 10.68 22.90 -17.61
CA THR A 185 10.99 22.22 -18.87
C THR A 185 10.83 20.71 -18.75
N GLY A 186 10.78 19.99 -19.88
CA GLY A 186 10.62 18.54 -19.92
C GLY A 186 9.19 18.11 -20.25
N GLU A 187 8.91 16.81 -20.16
CA GLU A 187 7.53 16.31 -20.21
C GLU A 187 6.85 16.56 -18.86
N LEU A 188 5.77 17.32 -18.89
CA LEU A 188 4.94 17.67 -17.74
C LEU A 188 3.51 17.19 -17.95
#